data_AF-A0A8I3MES6-F1
#
_entry.id   AF-A0A8I3MES6-F1
#
_cell.length_a   1.000
_cell.length_b   1.000
_cell.length_c   1.000
_cell.angle_alpha   90.00
_cell.angle_beta   90.00
_cell.angle_gamma   90.00
#
_symmetry.space_group_name_H-M   'P 1'
#
loop_
_entity.id
_entity.type
_entity.pdbx_description
1 polymer ?
#
loop_
_entity_poly.entity_id
_entity_poly.type
_entity_poly.pdbx_seq_one_letter_code
_entity_poly.pdbx_strand_id
1 'polypeptide(L)'
;MRGARLMGALLALAGLLQGALALRMAAFNIRTFGETKMSNATLSKYIVQASPGQPVPGEPQRWLWRWLKQVLGREGAAATDGGAAVPGMPSVAGSSPREELRARRGEGAPGNGSSSGAVGTSSKQGHHPRCPPSSAPLWPCPQILSRYDVAVVQEVRDSHLTAVGKLLDTLNQDDPNAYHYVVSEPLGRSSYKERYLFLFRPDRVSVLDSYQYDDGCEPCGNDTFSREPAIVRFHSPLTEVKEFAVVPLHAAPLDAVAEIDALYDVYLDVQHKWDLEDIVLMGDFNAGCSYVAASQWSSIRLRTNPAFQWLIPDTADTTSTSTHCAYDRIVVAGSQLQHAVVPESAAPFNFQVAYGLSSQLAQAISDHYPVEVTLKRA
;
A
#
# COMPACT_ATOMS: atom_id res chain seq x y z
N MET A 1 -16.29 -7.91 35.45
CA MET A 1 -16.10 -6.81 34.48
C MET A 1 -14.64 -6.42 34.18
N ARG A 2 -13.72 -6.28 35.16
CA ARG A 2 -12.32 -5.86 34.86
C ARG A 2 -11.54 -6.85 33.96
N GLY A 3 -11.65 -8.16 34.19
CA GLY A 3 -10.92 -9.18 33.42
C GLY A 3 -11.23 -9.18 31.91
N ALA A 4 -12.49 -8.99 31.50
CA ALA A 4 -12.87 -8.95 30.09
C ALA A 4 -12.24 -7.76 29.33
N ARG A 5 -12.11 -6.59 29.98
CA ARG A 5 -11.43 -5.43 29.38
C ARG A 5 -9.92 -5.63 29.25
N LEU A 6 -9.30 -6.29 30.24
CA LEU A 6 -7.86 -6.61 30.18
C LEU A 6 -7.57 -7.64 29.08
N MET A 7 -8.41 -8.68 28.95
CA MET A 7 -8.28 -9.70 27.90
C MET A 7 -8.52 -9.11 26.51
N GLY A 8 -9.52 -8.24 26.34
CA GLY A 8 -9.74 -7.52 25.08
C GLY A 8 -8.57 -6.60 24.69
N ALA A 9 -7.95 -5.92 25.67
CA ALA A 9 -6.76 -5.12 25.43
C ALA A 9 -5.52 -5.96 25.07
N LEU A 10 -5.35 -7.13 25.71
CA LEU A 10 -4.26 -8.06 25.39
C LEU A 10 -4.43 -8.70 24.00
N LEU A 11 -5.67 -9.07 23.61
CA LEU A 11 -5.96 -9.59 22.28
C LEU A 11 -5.78 -8.51 21.20
N ALA A 12 -6.21 -7.27 21.45
CA ALA A 12 -5.95 -6.15 20.55
C ALA A 12 -4.44 -5.85 20.42
N LEU A 13 -3.69 -5.88 21.51
CA LEU A 13 -2.24 -5.69 21.50
C LEU A 13 -1.51 -6.83 20.78
N ALA A 14 -1.96 -8.08 20.96
CA ALA A 14 -1.42 -9.24 20.25
C ALA A 14 -1.69 -9.17 18.73
N GLY A 15 -2.90 -8.79 18.31
CA GLY A 15 -3.22 -8.55 16.90
C GLY A 15 -2.43 -7.39 16.29
N LEU A 16 -2.23 -6.30 17.04
CA LEU A 16 -1.36 -5.19 16.62
C LEU A 16 0.12 -5.62 16.50
N LEU A 17 0.60 -6.49 17.40
CA LEU A 17 1.95 -7.05 17.32
C LEU A 17 2.10 -7.98 16.11
N GLN A 18 1.12 -8.83 15.84
CA GLN A 18 1.10 -9.72 14.67
C GLN A 18 1.12 -8.90 13.36
N GLY A 19 0.32 -7.82 13.28
CA GLY A 19 0.29 -6.93 12.11
C GLY A 19 1.57 -6.15 11.87
N ALA A 20 2.38 -5.89 12.91
CA ALA A 20 3.67 -5.19 12.79
C ALA A 20 4.86 -6.11 12.39
N LEU A 21 4.64 -7.42 12.34
CA LEU A 21 5.67 -8.45 12.23
C LEU A 21 5.45 -9.44 11.07
N ALA A 22 4.44 -9.21 10.23
CA ALA A 22 4.16 -9.96 9.01
C ALA A 22 4.64 -9.18 7.78
N LEU A 23 4.95 -9.86 6.66
CA LEU A 23 5.44 -9.20 5.44
C LEU A 23 4.25 -8.77 4.57
N ARG A 24 4.13 -7.48 4.27
CA ARG A 24 3.03 -6.91 3.46
C ARG A 24 3.53 -6.61 2.05
N MET A 25 2.88 -7.20 1.05
CA MET A 25 3.22 -7.06 -0.35
C MET A 25 2.09 -6.39 -1.12
N ALA A 26 2.38 -5.60 -2.14
CA ALA A 26 1.35 -5.05 -3.03
C ALA A 26 1.81 -4.83 -4.47
N ALA A 27 0.88 -4.94 -5.42
CA ALA A 27 1.06 -4.44 -6.78
C ALA A 27 0.16 -3.22 -7.00
N PHE A 28 0.67 -2.21 -7.69
CA PHE A 28 -0.04 -0.97 -7.94
C PHE A 28 0.25 -0.42 -9.34
N ASN A 29 -0.72 -0.51 -10.25
CA ASN A 29 -0.73 0.39 -11.39
C ASN A 29 -1.08 1.80 -10.87
N ILE A 30 -0.10 2.70 -10.93
CA ILE A 30 -0.24 4.08 -10.45
C ILE A 30 -0.56 5.05 -11.60
N ARG A 31 -0.84 4.55 -12.81
CA ARG A 31 -1.18 5.27 -14.04
C ARG A 31 -0.22 6.40 -14.40
N THR A 32 0.69 6.13 -15.33
CA THR A 32 1.69 7.08 -15.84
C THR A 32 2.44 7.78 -14.70
N PHE A 33 3.21 6.99 -13.93
CA PHE A 33 4.15 7.53 -12.94
C PHE A 33 5.27 8.26 -13.66
N GLY A 34 5.62 9.46 -13.20
CA GLY A 34 6.68 10.26 -13.81
C GLY A 34 6.76 11.66 -13.21
N GLU A 35 7.58 12.51 -13.81
CA GLU A 35 7.89 13.83 -13.25
C GLU A 35 6.65 14.69 -13.01
N THR A 36 5.64 14.65 -13.89
CA THR A 36 4.38 15.39 -13.73
C THR A 36 3.60 14.96 -12.49
N LYS A 37 3.60 13.66 -12.15
CA LYS A 37 2.90 13.14 -10.96
C LYS A 37 3.70 13.44 -9.68
N MET A 38 5.02 13.28 -9.71
CA MET A 38 5.90 13.56 -8.56
C MET A 38 6.11 15.06 -8.27
N SER A 39 6.03 15.94 -9.25
CA SER A 39 6.07 17.39 -9.04
C SER A 39 4.76 17.98 -8.50
N ASN A 40 3.65 17.25 -8.58
CA ASN A 40 2.40 17.64 -7.94
C ASN A 40 2.43 17.28 -6.45
N ALA A 41 2.68 18.28 -5.60
CA ALA A 41 2.72 18.13 -4.14
C ALA A 41 1.44 17.54 -3.51
N THR A 42 0.28 17.67 -4.15
CA THR A 42 -0.96 17.06 -3.66
C THR A 42 -0.98 15.55 -3.91
N LEU A 43 -0.52 15.11 -5.09
CA LEU A 43 -0.52 13.70 -5.47
C LEU A 43 0.61 12.93 -4.80
N SER A 44 1.84 13.45 -4.89
CA SER A 44 3.02 12.87 -4.23
C SER A 44 2.83 12.69 -2.72
N LYS A 45 2.04 13.55 -2.07
CA LYS A 45 1.65 13.39 -0.66
C LYS A 45 0.88 12.11 -0.34
N TYR A 46 -0.05 11.68 -1.19
CA TYR A 46 -0.75 10.41 -0.95
C TYR A 46 0.09 9.21 -1.37
N ILE A 47 0.97 9.38 -2.35
CA ILE A 47 1.82 8.31 -2.90
C ILE A 47 2.96 7.98 -1.91
N VAL A 48 3.72 8.99 -1.44
CA VAL A 48 4.89 8.82 -0.55
C VAL A 48 5.20 9.93 0.45
N GLN A 49 4.78 11.19 0.27
CA GLN A 49 5.34 12.28 1.07
C GLN A 49 4.96 12.18 2.56
N ALA A 50 5.96 11.92 3.40
CA ALA A 50 5.87 12.11 4.85
C ALA A 50 5.39 13.54 5.14
N SER A 51 4.43 13.72 6.05
CA SER A 51 4.16 15.08 6.54
C SER A 51 5.30 15.49 7.48
N PRO A 52 5.78 16.74 7.44
CA PRO A 52 6.88 17.18 8.28
C PRO A 52 6.64 16.88 9.77
N GLY A 53 7.54 16.10 10.39
CA GLY A 53 7.48 15.72 11.80
C GLY A 53 6.78 14.37 12.11
N GLN A 54 6.55 13.51 11.12
CA GLN A 54 5.97 12.17 11.35
C GLN A 54 6.99 11.16 11.91
N PRO A 55 6.65 10.37 12.95
CA PRO A 55 7.40 9.17 13.31
C PRO A 55 7.00 7.99 12.40
N VAL A 56 7.99 7.22 11.95
CA VAL A 56 7.81 6.06 11.06
C VAL A 56 7.00 4.93 11.73
N PRO A 57 5.98 4.34 11.08
CA PRO A 57 5.34 3.11 11.55
C PRO A 57 6.29 1.92 11.36
N GLY A 58 7.01 1.51 12.40
CA GLY A 58 7.97 0.40 12.30
C GLY A 58 8.70 0.03 13.59
N GLU A 59 8.91 0.96 14.52
CA GLU A 59 9.51 0.68 15.84
C GLU A 59 8.45 0.70 16.96
N PRO A 60 7.98 -0.46 17.48
CA PRO A 60 7.05 -0.49 18.61
C PRO A 60 7.53 0.16 19.91
N GLN A 61 8.84 0.46 20.01
CA GLN A 61 9.48 0.87 21.26
C GLN A 61 9.61 2.40 21.40
N ARG A 62 10.10 3.14 20.40
CA ARG A 62 10.40 4.58 20.59
C ARG A 62 9.15 5.45 20.78
N TRP A 63 8.05 5.17 20.08
CA TRP A 63 6.80 5.90 20.30
C TRP A 63 6.21 5.56 21.68
N LEU A 64 6.27 4.29 22.10
CA LEU A 64 5.76 3.85 23.40
C LEU A 64 6.55 4.51 24.54
N TRP A 65 7.88 4.64 24.42
CA TRP A 65 8.69 5.37 25.39
C TRP A 65 8.42 6.88 25.43
N ARG A 66 8.13 7.52 24.28
CA ARG A 66 7.70 8.93 24.25
C ARG A 66 6.32 9.11 24.89
N TRP A 67 5.37 8.23 24.59
CA TRP A 67 4.03 8.22 25.18
C TRP A 67 4.07 7.93 26.69
N LEU A 68 4.86 6.96 27.14
CA LEU A 68 5.07 6.66 28.57
C LEU A 68 5.65 7.87 29.31
N LYS A 69 6.62 8.60 28.73
CA LYS A 69 7.13 9.85 29.34
C LYS A 69 6.07 10.94 29.44
N GLN A 70 5.15 11.02 28.48
CA GLN A 70 4.11 12.06 28.40
C GLN A 70 2.86 11.73 29.25
N VAL A 71 2.57 10.44 29.47
CA VAL A 71 1.40 9.95 30.22
C VAL A 71 1.73 9.52 31.65
N LEU A 72 2.95 9.03 31.92
CA LEU A 72 3.44 8.68 33.26
C LEU A 72 4.39 9.73 33.85
N GLY A 73 4.35 10.96 33.32
CA GLY A 73 5.09 12.10 33.84
C GLY A 73 4.68 12.43 35.28
N ARG A 74 5.31 11.78 36.27
CA ARG A 74 5.31 12.24 37.65
C ARG A 74 6.15 13.51 37.73
N GLU A 75 5.51 14.63 38.05
CA GLU A 75 6.20 15.76 38.66
C GLU A 75 6.90 15.30 39.95
N GLY A 76 8.13 15.75 40.17
CA GLY A 76 9.00 15.17 41.21
C GLY A 76 10.15 16.08 41.60
N ALA A 77 9.84 17.08 42.42
CA ALA A 77 10.74 17.91 43.24
C ALA A 77 11.76 18.82 42.53
N ALA A 78 11.56 20.12 42.72
CA ALA A 78 12.63 21.11 42.60
C ALA A 78 13.61 20.99 43.77
N ALA A 79 14.89 21.25 43.52
CA ALA A 79 15.89 21.53 44.56
C ALA A 79 15.96 23.06 44.80
N THR A 80 16.08 23.45 46.06
CA THR A 80 16.06 24.85 46.51
C THR A 80 17.45 25.43 46.76
N ASP A 81 17.70 26.62 46.23
CA ASP A 81 18.54 27.70 46.80
C ASP A 81 18.29 28.96 45.95
N GLY A 82 18.28 30.22 46.42
CA GLY A 82 18.52 30.76 47.76
C GLY A 82 19.13 32.17 47.64
N GLY A 83 18.37 33.27 47.80
CA GLY A 83 18.96 34.63 47.69
C GLY A 83 18.02 35.86 47.56
N ALA A 84 17.71 36.50 48.71
CA ALA A 84 17.41 37.93 48.98
C ALA A 84 16.95 38.96 47.90
N ALA A 85 15.72 39.49 48.03
CA ALA A 85 15.34 40.79 48.69
C ALA A 85 16.08 42.14 48.35
N VAL A 86 15.46 43.34 48.14
CA VAL A 86 14.01 43.75 48.04
C VAL A 86 13.66 44.73 46.85
N PRO A 87 13.63 46.10 46.91
CA PRO A 87 12.47 46.82 46.32
C PRO A 87 12.73 47.94 45.26
N GLY A 88 11.71 48.20 44.42
CA GLY A 88 11.57 49.43 43.64
C GLY A 88 10.22 49.54 42.88
N MET A 89 9.51 50.66 43.03
CA MET A 89 8.23 51.02 42.36
C MET A 89 8.31 52.52 41.97
N PRO A 90 7.38 53.11 41.15
CA PRO A 90 6.22 52.57 40.43
C PRO A 90 6.11 53.09 38.95
N SER A 91 4.87 53.17 38.41
CA SER A 91 4.38 54.10 37.33
C SER A 91 4.49 53.68 35.84
N VAL A 92 3.52 53.91 34.91
CA VAL A 92 2.11 54.41 34.90
C VAL A 92 1.41 54.09 33.54
N ALA A 93 0.06 54.01 33.53
CA ALA A 93 -0.91 54.18 32.40
C ALA A 93 -0.95 53.22 31.18
N GLY A 94 -2.17 53.05 30.62
CA GLY A 94 -2.41 52.37 29.34
C GLY A 94 -3.86 51.97 28.97
N SER A 95 -4.85 52.84 29.21
CA SER A 95 -6.25 52.85 28.67
C SER A 95 -6.87 51.61 27.94
N SER A 96 -8.00 51.16 28.49
CA SER A 96 -9.15 50.44 27.85
C SER A 96 -9.94 51.41 26.88
N PRO A 97 -11.11 51.12 26.24
CA PRO A 97 -12.02 49.95 26.35
C PRO A 97 -12.84 49.51 25.08
N ARG A 98 -13.83 48.61 25.32
CA ARG A 98 -15.10 48.32 24.55
C ARG A 98 -15.01 47.47 23.28
N GLU A 99 -16.02 46.67 22.89
CA GLU A 99 -17.40 46.39 23.39
C GLU A 99 -17.69 44.87 23.12
N GLU A 100 -18.33 44.07 23.99
CA GLU A 100 -19.79 43.87 24.17
C GLU A 100 -20.60 43.66 22.85
N LEU A 101 -21.59 42.75 22.70
CA LEU A 101 -22.35 41.91 23.65
C LEU A 101 -23.14 40.77 22.93
N ARG A 102 -23.42 39.68 23.68
CA ARG A 102 -24.62 38.79 23.66
C ARG A 102 -24.96 37.81 22.50
N ALA A 103 -25.20 36.58 22.96
CA ALA A 103 -25.90 35.48 22.28
C ALA A 103 -27.44 35.63 22.25
N ARG A 104 -28.11 34.74 21.49
CA ARG A 104 -29.37 34.08 21.90
C ARG A 104 -29.63 32.75 21.15
N ARG A 105 -30.46 31.90 21.75
CA ARG A 105 -30.85 30.54 21.31
C ARG A 105 -31.98 30.54 20.27
N GLY A 106 -32.16 29.42 19.58
CA GLY A 106 -33.42 29.00 18.95
C GLY A 106 -33.46 27.47 18.78
N GLU A 107 -34.53 26.82 19.24
CA GLU A 107 -34.77 25.37 19.12
C GLU A 107 -35.66 25.05 17.91
N GLY A 108 -35.65 23.80 17.41
CA GLY A 108 -36.58 23.39 16.34
C GLY A 108 -36.38 22.00 15.75
N ALA A 109 -37.16 21.02 16.23
CA ALA A 109 -37.51 19.75 15.57
C ALA A 109 -39.05 19.60 15.74
N PRO A 110 -39.83 18.84 14.91
CA PRO A 110 -39.66 17.40 14.68
C PRO A 110 -40.13 16.87 13.28
N GLY A 111 -40.18 15.55 13.06
CA GLY A 111 -41.01 14.93 12.00
C GLY A 111 -40.57 13.55 11.51
N ASN A 112 -41.44 12.52 11.65
CA ASN A 112 -41.19 11.13 11.24
C ASN A 112 -41.52 10.84 9.76
N GLY A 113 -40.89 9.80 9.20
CA GLY A 113 -41.33 9.10 7.98
C GLY A 113 -40.71 7.69 7.92
N SER A 114 -41.51 6.64 7.68
CA SER A 114 -41.11 5.25 7.92
C SER A 114 -40.90 4.39 6.66
N SER A 115 -39.91 3.50 6.75
CA SER A 115 -39.86 2.14 6.18
C SER A 115 -40.12 1.90 4.69
N SER A 116 -39.07 1.45 3.99
CA SER A 116 -39.13 0.21 3.18
C SER A 116 -37.72 -0.34 3.00
N GLY A 117 -37.49 -1.60 3.41
CA GLY A 117 -36.16 -2.19 3.46
C GLY A 117 -35.71 -2.79 2.13
N ALA A 118 -34.44 -2.60 1.78
CA ALA A 118 -33.71 -3.44 0.86
C ALA A 118 -32.59 -4.14 1.65
N VAL A 119 -32.62 -5.47 1.71
CA VAL A 119 -31.53 -6.27 2.30
C VAL A 119 -30.38 -6.28 1.31
N GLY A 120 -29.52 -5.26 1.41
CA GLY A 120 -28.27 -5.24 0.66
C GLY A 120 -27.33 -6.31 1.18
N THR A 121 -27.02 -7.32 0.35
CA THR A 121 -25.91 -8.22 0.59
C THR A 121 -24.61 -7.42 0.53
N SER A 122 -24.07 -7.06 1.69
CA SER A 122 -22.81 -6.33 1.76
C SER A 122 -21.68 -7.21 1.22
N SER A 123 -21.20 -6.88 0.03
CA SER A 123 -19.90 -7.34 -0.44
C SER A 123 -18.88 -6.97 0.64
N LYS A 124 -18.22 -7.99 1.22
CA LYS A 124 -17.13 -7.80 2.17
C LYS A 124 -15.86 -7.37 1.42
N GLN A 125 -15.91 -6.21 0.77
CA GLN A 125 -14.69 -5.48 0.45
C GLN A 125 -13.94 -5.24 1.77
N GLY A 126 -12.63 -5.50 1.78
CA GLY A 126 -11.80 -5.49 2.99
C GLY A 126 -12.04 -4.23 3.81
N HIS A 127 -12.36 -4.40 5.10
CA HIS A 127 -12.80 -3.31 5.96
C HIS A 127 -11.60 -2.46 6.43
N HIS A 128 -11.02 -1.72 5.49
CA HIS A 128 -9.91 -0.79 5.76
C HIS A 128 -10.39 0.32 6.71
N PRO A 129 -9.78 0.48 7.89
CA PRO A 129 -10.20 1.53 8.82
C PRO A 129 -9.96 2.90 8.18
N ARG A 130 -10.98 3.76 8.21
CA ARG A 130 -10.85 5.14 7.72
C ARG A 130 -9.80 5.88 8.52
N CYS A 131 -9.02 6.68 7.79
CA CYS A 131 -8.05 7.56 8.38
C CYS A 131 -8.72 8.62 9.27
N PRO A 132 -8.10 8.95 10.43
CA PRO A 132 -8.62 10.02 11.25
C PRO A 132 -8.54 11.35 10.48
N PRO A 133 -9.47 12.30 10.72
CA PRO A 133 -9.48 13.59 10.03
C PRO A 133 -8.19 14.36 10.33
N SER A 134 -7.81 15.26 9.43
CA SER A 134 -6.54 16.03 9.49
C SER A 134 -6.36 16.91 10.73
N SER A 135 -7.40 17.09 11.54
CA SER A 135 -7.38 17.75 12.85
C SER A 135 -6.97 16.83 14.02
N ALA A 136 -6.79 15.52 13.79
CA ALA A 136 -6.37 14.57 14.82
C ALA A 136 -4.84 14.61 15.03
N PRO A 137 -4.34 15.00 16.22
CA PRO A 137 -2.94 15.42 16.37
C PRO A 137 -1.89 14.28 16.46
N LEU A 138 -2.28 12.99 16.38
CA LEU A 138 -1.40 11.88 16.81
C LEU A 138 -1.34 10.62 15.93
N TRP A 139 -2.09 10.52 14.83
CA TRP A 139 -1.80 9.48 13.82
C TRP A 139 -2.21 9.92 12.41
N PRO A 140 -1.26 10.39 11.58
CA PRO A 140 -1.52 10.57 10.17
C PRO A 140 -1.55 9.21 9.48
N CYS A 141 -2.33 9.10 8.41
CA CYS A 141 -2.36 7.84 7.68
C CYS A 141 -1.08 7.62 6.87
N PRO A 142 -0.56 6.37 6.84
CA PRO A 142 0.57 6.03 6.01
C PRO A 142 0.20 6.22 4.54
N GLN A 143 1.12 6.82 3.80
CA GLN A 143 1.09 7.02 2.35
C GLN A 143 1.08 5.65 1.66
N ILE A 144 0.54 5.58 0.44
CA ILE A 144 0.19 4.32 -0.21
C ILE A 144 1.37 3.34 -0.23
N LEU A 145 2.54 3.77 -0.71
CA LEU A 145 3.69 2.87 -0.86
C LEU A 145 4.37 2.55 0.48
N SER A 146 4.37 3.49 1.43
CA SER A 146 4.93 3.33 2.78
C SER A 146 4.26 2.23 3.62
N ARG A 147 3.09 1.72 3.19
CA ARG A 147 2.32 0.62 3.81
C ARG A 147 2.95 -0.77 3.65
N TYR A 148 3.82 -0.94 2.67
CA TYR A 148 4.26 -2.26 2.18
C TYR A 148 5.75 -2.48 2.41
N ASP A 149 6.12 -3.72 2.68
CA ASP A 149 7.51 -4.17 2.80
C ASP A 149 8.11 -4.52 1.43
N VAL A 150 7.26 -4.92 0.47
CA VAL A 150 7.57 -5.06 -0.96
C VAL A 150 6.42 -4.47 -1.79
N ALA A 151 6.71 -3.56 -2.72
CA ALA A 151 5.71 -2.98 -3.62
C ALA A 151 6.19 -3.05 -5.08
N VAL A 152 5.35 -3.57 -5.96
CA VAL A 152 5.50 -3.52 -7.43
C VAL A 152 4.72 -2.33 -7.95
N VAL A 153 5.41 -1.33 -8.50
CA VAL A 153 4.81 -0.16 -9.15
C VAL A 153 4.89 -0.31 -10.66
N GLN A 154 3.76 -0.13 -11.33
CA GLN A 154 3.58 -0.30 -12.78
C GLN A 154 3.24 1.05 -13.44
N GLU A 155 3.26 1.11 -14.78
CA GLU A 155 3.20 2.35 -15.57
C GLU A 155 4.27 3.39 -15.18
N VAL A 156 5.51 2.95 -14.89
CA VAL A 156 6.62 3.89 -14.65
C VAL A 156 7.13 4.46 -15.96
N ARG A 157 6.71 5.69 -16.27
CA ARG A 157 7.05 6.44 -17.48
C ARG A 157 8.07 7.52 -17.16
N ASP A 158 9.27 7.05 -16.84
CA ASP A 158 10.40 7.85 -16.38
C ASP A 158 11.67 7.46 -17.17
N SER A 159 12.02 8.28 -18.16
CA SER A 159 13.12 7.99 -19.09
C SER A 159 14.50 8.09 -18.43
N HIS A 160 14.66 9.01 -17.48
CA HIS A 160 15.94 9.30 -16.80
C HIS A 160 15.94 8.89 -15.32
N LEU A 161 14.91 8.18 -14.86
CA LEU A 161 14.70 7.80 -13.45
C LEU A 161 14.62 8.99 -12.48
N THR A 162 14.29 10.20 -12.95
CA THR A 162 14.22 11.42 -12.12
C THR A 162 13.07 11.36 -11.11
N ALA A 163 11.92 10.81 -11.50
CA ALA A 163 10.76 10.66 -10.64
C ALA A 163 10.95 9.49 -9.67
N VAL A 164 11.62 8.40 -10.09
CA VAL A 164 12.06 7.31 -9.22
C VAL A 164 13.09 7.79 -8.18
N GLY A 165 14.04 8.65 -8.58
CA GLY A 165 14.96 9.31 -7.65
C GLY A 165 14.22 10.13 -6.59
N LYS A 166 13.36 11.06 -7.00
CA LYS A 166 12.53 11.88 -6.09
C LYS A 166 11.63 11.04 -5.17
N LEU A 167 11.16 9.90 -5.65
CA LEU A 167 10.36 8.94 -4.88
C LEU A 167 11.19 8.33 -3.75
N LEU A 168 12.41 7.87 -4.06
CA LEU A 168 13.35 7.32 -3.09
C LEU A 168 13.87 8.38 -2.11
N ASP A 169 14.22 9.58 -2.58
CA ASP A 169 14.60 10.72 -1.73
C ASP A 169 13.53 11.02 -0.67
N THR A 170 12.25 10.87 -1.04
CA THR A 170 11.11 11.08 -0.14
C THR A 170 10.91 9.92 0.83
N LEU A 171 11.04 8.67 0.36
CA LEU A 171 10.90 7.47 1.19
C LEU A 171 12.04 7.30 2.20
N ASN A 172 13.25 7.73 1.81
CA ASN A 172 14.49 7.57 2.56
C ASN A 172 14.93 8.87 3.27
N GLN A 173 14.04 9.87 3.37
CA GLN A 173 14.36 11.19 3.91
C GLN A 173 14.85 11.14 5.37
N ASP A 174 14.22 10.30 6.21
CA ASP A 174 14.53 10.17 7.64
C ASP A 174 15.50 9.00 7.94
N ASP A 175 15.57 8.00 7.05
CA ASP A 175 16.50 6.87 7.11
C ASP A 175 16.94 6.50 5.67
N PRO A 176 18.24 6.63 5.33
CA PRO A 176 18.74 6.37 3.97
C PRO A 176 18.54 4.92 3.50
N ASN A 177 18.20 3.99 4.41
CA ASN A 177 17.93 2.58 4.09
C ASN A 177 16.45 2.18 4.34
N ALA A 178 15.52 3.12 4.45
CA ALA A 178 14.10 2.79 4.65
C ALA A 178 13.52 1.94 3.50
N TYR A 179 13.94 2.22 2.27
CA TYR A 179 13.62 1.46 1.05
C TYR A 179 14.82 1.37 0.10
N HIS A 180 15.04 0.17 -0.45
CA HIS A 180 15.86 -0.10 -1.62
C HIS A 180 14.96 -0.41 -2.82
N TYR A 181 15.52 -0.54 -4.02
CA TYR A 181 14.74 -0.74 -5.25
C TYR A 181 15.41 -1.64 -6.29
N VAL A 182 14.59 -2.20 -7.19
CA VAL A 182 15.00 -2.78 -8.48
C VAL A 182 14.09 -2.19 -9.55
N VAL A 183 14.61 -1.80 -10.70
CA VAL A 183 13.83 -1.19 -11.79
C VAL A 183 14.20 -1.83 -13.14
N SER A 184 13.20 -2.11 -13.98
CA SER A 184 13.41 -2.69 -15.31
C SER A 184 13.91 -1.65 -16.33
N GLU A 185 14.31 -2.12 -17.51
CA GLU A 185 14.43 -1.25 -18.68
C GLU A 185 13.06 -0.76 -19.20
N PRO A 186 13.00 0.18 -20.16
CA PRO A 186 11.74 0.63 -20.76
C PRO A 186 11.15 -0.42 -21.71
N LEU A 187 10.04 -1.02 -21.31
CA LEU A 187 9.32 -2.12 -21.97
C LEU A 187 8.07 -1.60 -22.69
N GLY A 188 7.63 -2.28 -23.76
CA GLY A 188 6.52 -1.83 -24.60
C GLY A 188 6.78 -2.05 -26.09
N ARG A 189 5.87 -2.67 -26.84
CA ARG A 189 6.00 -2.87 -28.31
C ARG A 189 6.12 -1.59 -29.16
N SER A 190 5.95 -0.41 -28.57
CA SER A 190 5.87 0.87 -29.30
C SER A 190 6.79 1.94 -28.69
N SER A 191 6.72 3.18 -29.20
CA SER A 191 7.36 4.33 -28.56
C SER A 191 6.76 4.69 -27.19
N TYR A 192 5.55 4.19 -26.89
CA TYR A 192 5.03 4.17 -25.52
C TYR A 192 5.73 3.04 -24.78
N LYS A 193 6.65 3.42 -23.87
CA LYS A 193 7.37 2.52 -22.97
C LYS A 193 7.03 2.80 -21.49
N GLU A 194 7.15 1.78 -20.67
CA GLU A 194 6.99 1.78 -19.20
C GLU A 194 8.14 1.01 -18.53
N ARG A 195 8.31 1.14 -17.21
CA ARG A 195 9.17 0.27 -16.40
C ARG A 195 8.34 -0.40 -15.30
N TYR A 196 8.78 -1.56 -14.84
CA TYR A 196 8.42 -2.11 -13.52
C TYR A 196 9.39 -1.56 -12.48
N LEU A 197 8.88 -1.12 -11.33
CA LEU A 197 9.69 -0.68 -10.19
C LEU A 197 9.31 -1.47 -8.94
N PHE A 198 10.26 -2.22 -8.41
CA PHE A 198 10.18 -2.82 -7.09
C PHE A 198 10.72 -1.85 -6.06
N LEU A 199 9.95 -1.59 -5.00
CA LEU A 199 10.42 -0.96 -3.77
C LEU A 199 10.37 -2.00 -2.66
N PHE A 200 11.43 -2.12 -1.88
CA PHE A 200 11.46 -3.09 -0.77
C PHE A 200 12.21 -2.58 0.45
N ARG A 201 11.80 -3.03 1.63
CA ARG A 201 12.44 -2.70 2.90
C ARG A 201 13.59 -3.67 3.21
N PRO A 202 14.86 -3.20 3.25
CA PRO A 202 16.02 -4.09 3.40
C PRO A 202 16.15 -4.71 4.80
N ASP A 203 15.42 -4.22 5.81
CA ASP A 203 15.29 -4.88 7.12
C ASP A 203 14.30 -6.06 7.11
N ARG A 204 13.54 -6.25 6.02
CA ARG A 204 12.49 -7.27 5.87
C ARG A 204 12.79 -8.32 4.82
N VAL A 205 13.40 -7.91 3.70
CA VAL A 205 13.80 -8.79 2.60
C VAL A 205 15.13 -8.35 1.99
N SER A 206 15.87 -9.30 1.42
CA SER A 206 17.05 -9.06 0.59
C SER A 206 16.82 -9.62 -0.81
N VAL A 207 17.14 -8.87 -1.85
CA VAL A 207 17.18 -9.38 -3.22
C VAL A 207 18.37 -10.33 -3.36
N LEU A 208 18.14 -11.54 -3.88
CA LEU A 208 19.17 -12.54 -4.17
C LEU A 208 19.62 -12.49 -5.62
N ASP A 209 18.67 -12.36 -6.55
CA ASP A 209 18.90 -12.31 -8.00
C ASP A 209 17.71 -11.61 -8.67
N SER A 210 17.90 -11.13 -9.90
CA SER A 210 16.84 -10.54 -10.72
C SER A 210 17.17 -10.62 -12.20
N TYR A 211 16.17 -10.90 -13.03
CA TYR A 211 16.32 -10.95 -14.48
C TYR A 211 15.03 -10.52 -15.17
N GLN A 212 15.12 -10.10 -16.43
CA GLN A 212 13.96 -9.91 -17.28
C GLN A 212 13.70 -11.19 -18.06
N TYR A 213 12.43 -11.61 -18.13
CA TYR A 213 12.01 -12.70 -19.00
C TYR A 213 12.19 -12.31 -20.47
N ASP A 214 12.49 -13.29 -21.31
CA ASP A 214 12.71 -13.15 -22.75
C ASP A 214 11.92 -14.26 -23.44
N ASP A 215 10.78 -13.92 -24.06
CA ASP A 215 9.95 -14.85 -24.84
C ASP A 215 10.42 -15.00 -26.29
N GLY A 216 11.51 -14.32 -26.63
CA GLY A 216 12.26 -14.47 -27.86
C GLY A 216 12.39 -13.17 -28.66
N CYS A 217 12.56 -13.36 -29.97
CA CYS A 217 12.92 -12.30 -30.88
C CYS A 217 11.72 -11.38 -31.21
N GLU A 218 11.70 -10.14 -30.66
CA GLU A 218 10.69 -9.11 -31.02
C GLU A 218 10.56 -8.96 -32.55
N PRO A 219 11.66 -8.79 -33.34
CA PRO A 219 11.55 -8.63 -34.80
C PRO A 219 11.04 -9.86 -35.56
N CYS A 220 11.01 -11.02 -34.90
CA CYS A 220 10.56 -12.28 -35.49
C CYS A 220 9.06 -12.53 -35.29
N GLY A 221 8.38 -11.69 -34.49
CA GLY A 221 6.95 -11.82 -34.20
C GLY A 221 6.58 -12.98 -33.26
N ASN A 222 7.52 -13.41 -32.42
CA ASN A 222 7.28 -14.43 -31.38
C ASN A 222 7.10 -13.81 -29.97
N ASP A 223 7.24 -12.48 -29.87
CA ASP A 223 6.91 -11.68 -28.69
C ASP A 223 5.44 -11.90 -28.30
N THR A 224 5.24 -12.38 -27.07
CA THR A 224 3.94 -12.61 -26.43
C THR A 224 3.61 -11.49 -25.44
N PHE A 225 4.60 -10.97 -24.71
CA PHE A 225 4.43 -9.91 -23.72
C PHE A 225 4.78 -8.51 -24.27
N SER A 226 3.78 -7.62 -24.33
CA SER A 226 4.03 -6.20 -24.61
C SER A 226 4.99 -5.54 -23.62
N ARG A 227 5.03 -6.03 -22.36
CA ARG A 227 5.96 -5.61 -21.30
C ARG A 227 6.44 -6.83 -20.52
N GLU A 228 7.59 -7.36 -20.93
CA GLU A 228 8.21 -8.59 -20.46
C GLU A 228 8.43 -8.61 -18.94
N PRO A 229 8.01 -9.65 -18.20
CA PRO A 229 8.13 -9.68 -16.74
C PRO A 229 9.57 -9.45 -16.22
N ALA A 230 9.74 -8.44 -15.36
CA ALA A 230 10.99 -8.17 -14.65
C ALA A 230 10.99 -8.88 -13.29
N ILE A 231 11.61 -10.05 -13.22
CA ILE A 231 11.48 -11.03 -12.13
C ILE A 231 12.54 -10.79 -11.05
N VAL A 232 12.14 -10.80 -9.78
CA VAL A 232 13.05 -10.60 -8.63
C VAL A 232 12.91 -11.74 -7.62
N ARG A 233 14.03 -12.39 -7.27
CA ARG A 233 14.13 -13.40 -6.19
C ARG A 233 14.42 -12.69 -4.88
N PHE A 234 13.54 -12.85 -3.90
CA PHE A 234 13.71 -12.34 -2.55
C PHE A 234 14.03 -13.47 -1.57
N HIS A 235 14.89 -13.19 -0.61
CA HIS A 235 14.99 -13.92 0.64
C HIS A 235 14.32 -13.08 1.75
N SER A 236 13.44 -13.70 2.53
CA SER A 236 12.83 -13.10 3.70
C SER A 236 13.11 -13.96 4.94
N PRO A 237 14.01 -13.51 5.84
CA PRO A 237 14.32 -14.29 7.05
C PRO A 237 13.15 -14.35 8.03
N LEU A 238 12.18 -13.44 7.91
CA LEU A 238 11.09 -13.25 8.87
C LEU A 238 9.82 -14.06 8.57
N THR A 239 9.54 -14.44 7.32
CA THR A 239 8.31 -15.16 6.95
C THR A 239 8.44 -16.69 7.04
N GLU A 240 7.32 -17.42 7.02
CA GLU A 240 7.31 -18.89 6.95
C GLU A 240 8.05 -19.39 5.70
N VAL A 241 7.69 -18.84 4.53
CA VAL A 241 8.47 -18.97 3.29
C VAL A 241 9.77 -18.16 3.39
N LYS A 242 10.93 -18.77 3.10
CA LYS A 242 12.24 -18.11 3.24
C LYS A 242 12.76 -17.50 1.96
N GLU A 243 12.44 -18.08 0.81
CA GLU A 243 12.78 -17.55 -0.50
C GLU A 243 11.56 -17.64 -1.40
N PHE A 244 11.32 -16.60 -2.19
CA PHE A 244 10.27 -16.59 -3.20
C PHE A 244 10.63 -15.63 -4.34
N ALA A 245 10.08 -15.87 -5.53
CA ALA A 245 10.17 -14.92 -6.64
C ALA A 245 8.90 -14.06 -6.73
N VAL A 246 9.06 -12.85 -7.27
CA VAL A 246 7.94 -11.99 -7.67
C VAL A 246 8.03 -11.72 -9.17
N VAL A 247 6.97 -12.10 -9.88
CA VAL A 247 6.79 -11.94 -11.33
C VAL A 247 5.74 -10.84 -11.57
N PRO A 248 6.12 -9.68 -12.11
CA PRO A 248 5.19 -8.60 -12.39
C PRO A 248 4.57 -8.77 -13.78
N LEU A 249 3.30 -8.40 -13.94
CA LEU A 249 2.70 -8.19 -15.26
C LEU A 249 1.72 -7.02 -15.23
N HIS A 250 2.02 -6.00 -16.01
CA HIS A 250 1.01 -5.08 -16.53
C HIS A 250 0.64 -5.58 -17.93
N ALA A 251 -0.53 -6.20 -18.08
CA ALA A 251 -0.90 -6.87 -19.32
C ALA A 251 -1.41 -5.87 -20.38
N ALA A 252 -1.14 -6.10 -21.66
CA ALA A 252 -1.75 -5.32 -22.73
C ALA A 252 -3.27 -5.65 -22.79
N PRO A 253 -4.18 -4.66 -22.70
CA PRO A 253 -5.61 -4.96 -22.53
C PRO A 253 -6.26 -5.79 -23.65
N LEU A 254 -5.72 -5.73 -24.87
CA LEU A 254 -6.21 -6.51 -26.02
C LEU A 254 -5.62 -7.92 -26.08
N ASP A 255 -4.45 -8.14 -25.47
CA ASP A 255 -3.72 -9.41 -25.46
C ASP A 255 -3.79 -10.11 -24.10
N ALA A 256 -4.55 -9.56 -23.13
CA ALA A 256 -4.58 -9.98 -21.74
C ALA A 256 -4.78 -11.49 -21.55
N VAL A 257 -5.65 -12.14 -22.34
CA VAL A 257 -5.85 -13.59 -22.28
C VAL A 257 -4.57 -14.37 -22.63
N ALA A 258 -3.81 -13.90 -23.63
CA ALA A 258 -2.56 -14.53 -24.05
C ALA A 258 -1.43 -14.26 -23.07
N GLU A 259 -1.26 -13.01 -22.61
CA GLU A 259 -0.21 -12.65 -21.64
C GLU A 259 -0.42 -13.31 -20.27
N ILE A 260 -1.66 -13.41 -19.76
CA ILE A 260 -1.96 -14.15 -18.52
C ILE A 260 -1.73 -15.66 -18.70
N ASP A 261 -2.02 -16.23 -19.88
CA ASP A 261 -1.73 -17.63 -20.15
C ASP A 261 -0.21 -17.89 -20.19
N ALA A 262 0.55 -17.02 -20.86
CA ALA A 262 2.00 -17.11 -20.98
C ALA A 262 2.76 -16.95 -19.65
N LEU A 263 2.15 -16.33 -18.62
CA LEU A 263 2.71 -16.35 -17.26
C LEU A 263 2.88 -17.77 -16.68
N TYR A 264 2.17 -18.77 -17.22
CA TYR A 264 2.44 -20.17 -16.91
C TYR A 264 3.83 -20.60 -17.38
N ASP A 265 4.26 -20.16 -18.56
CA ASP A 265 5.57 -20.50 -19.11
C ASP A 265 6.68 -19.70 -18.40
N VAL A 266 6.39 -18.46 -17.97
CA VAL A 266 7.27 -17.68 -17.07
C VAL A 266 7.46 -18.39 -15.72
N TYR A 267 6.40 -18.96 -15.15
CA TYR A 267 6.51 -19.78 -13.93
C TYR A 267 7.44 -20.99 -14.12
N LEU A 268 7.33 -21.69 -15.26
CA LEU A 268 8.23 -22.81 -15.59
C LEU A 268 9.69 -22.37 -15.80
N ASP A 269 9.92 -21.22 -16.41
CA ASP A 269 11.26 -20.64 -16.57
C ASP A 269 11.90 -20.31 -15.21
N VAL A 270 11.15 -19.67 -14.31
CA VAL A 270 11.62 -19.39 -12.93
C VAL A 270 11.95 -20.69 -12.21
N GLN A 271 11.10 -21.71 -12.28
CA GLN A 271 11.39 -23.04 -11.71
C GLN A 271 12.69 -23.62 -12.28
N HIS A 272 12.85 -23.63 -13.61
CA HIS A 272 14.01 -24.21 -14.27
C HIS A 272 15.32 -23.42 -13.99
N LYS A 273 15.25 -22.09 -13.94
CA LYS A 273 16.40 -21.21 -13.72
C LYS A 273 16.91 -21.24 -12.28
N TRP A 274 16.02 -21.37 -11.31
CA TRP A 274 16.30 -21.09 -9.90
C TRP A 274 16.01 -22.23 -8.93
N ASP A 275 15.44 -23.35 -9.41
CA ASP A 275 14.94 -24.48 -8.60
C ASP A 275 13.97 -24.01 -7.50
N LEU A 276 13.03 -23.15 -7.89
CA LEU A 276 12.17 -22.38 -6.98
C LEU A 276 10.70 -22.50 -7.37
N GLU A 277 9.89 -23.15 -6.53
CA GLU A 277 8.44 -23.29 -6.74
C GLU A 277 7.61 -22.16 -6.14
N ASP A 278 8.12 -21.52 -5.08
CA ASP A 278 7.45 -20.48 -4.30
C ASP A 278 7.48 -19.14 -5.05
N ILE A 279 6.41 -18.85 -5.79
CA ILE A 279 6.36 -17.74 -6.76
C ILE A 279 5.06 -16.94 -6.59
N VAL A 280 5.18 -15.62 -6.44
CA VAL A 280 4.08 -14.65 -6.51
C VAL A 280 4.03 -14.06 -7.93
N LEU A 281 2.89 -14.15 -8.61
CA LEU A 281 2.62 -13.46 -9.86
C LEU A 281 1.57 -12.37 -9.60
N MET A 282 1.89 -11.11 -9.87
CA MET A 282 1.06 -9.99 -9.42
C MET A 282 1.19 -8.74 -10.30
N GLY A 283 0.11 -7.99 -10.45
CA GLY A 283 0.10 -6.81 -11.31
C GLY A 283 -1.29 -6.46 -11.85
N ASP A 284 -1.32 -5.51 -12.77
CA ASP A 284 -2.52 -5.15 -13.53
C ASP A 284 -2.63 -6.09 -14.73
N PHE A 285 -3.27 -7.22 -14.50
CA PHE A 285 -3.41 -8.26 -15.53
C PHE A 285 -4.51 -7.90 -16.55
N ASN A 286 -5.20 -6.77 -16.43
CA ASN A 286 -6.44 -6.49 -17.16
C ASN A 286 -7.46 -7.66 -17.09
N ALA A 287 -7.42 -8.43 -16.00
CA ALA A 287 -8.01 -9.76 -15.91
C ALA A 287 -9.52 -9.78 -15.61
N GLY A 288 -10.33 -9.07 -16.39
CA GLY A 288 -11.79 -9.11 -16.25
C GLY A 288 -12.54 -8.25 -17.25
N CYS A 289 -13.82 -8.00 -16.94
CA CYS A 289 -14.71 -7.15 -17.73
C CYS A 289 -14.69 -7.48 -19.24
N SER A 290 -14.30 -6.53 -20.10
CA SER A 290 -14.25 -6.74 -21.56
C SER A 290 -12.97 -7.38 -22.08
N TYR A 291 -11.91 -7.44 -21.27
CA TYR A 291 -10.59 -7.94 -21.68
C TYR A 291 -10.42 -9.44 -21.42
N VAL A 292 -10.99 -9.94 -20.32
CA VAL A 292 -11.10 -11.38 -20.03
C VAL A 292 -12.55 -11.72 -19.68
N ALA A 293 -13.29 -12.24 -20.66
CA ALA A 293 -14.66 -12.70 -20.50
C ALA A 293 -14.72 -14.05 -19.77
N ALA A 294 -15.88 -14.34 -19.16
CA ALA A 294 -16.07 -15.53 -18.32
C ALA A 294 -15.74 -16.87 -19.03
N SER A 295 -15.94 -16.97 -20.34
CA SER A 295 -15.61 -18.15 -21.15
C SER A 295 -14.11 -18.35 -21.38
N GLN A 296 -13.32 -17.26 -21.41
CA GLN A 296 -11.90 -17.28 -21.73
C GLN A 296 -11.03 -17.80 -20.57
N TRP A 297 -11.52 -17.79 -19.34
CA TRP A 297 -10.80 -18.37 -18.20
C TRP A 297 -10.45 -19.85 -18.37
N SER A 298 -11.22 -20.58 -19.19
CA SER A 298 -10.97 -21.99 -19.50
C SER A 298 -9.76 -22.23 -20.42
N SER A 299 -9.26 -21.19 -21.11
CA SER A 299 -8.08 -21.27 -21.98
C SER A 299 -6.81 -20.69 -21.34
N ILE A 300 -6.84 -20.33 -20.06
CA ILE A 300 -5.70 -19.75 -19.33
C ILE A 300 -5.11 -20.81 -18.40
N ARG A 301 -3.90 -21.29 -18.68
CA ARG A 301 -3.17 -22.30 -17.90
C ARG A 301 -2.91 -21.84 -16.47
N LEU A 302 -2.53 -20.57 -16.28
CA LEU A 302 -2.35 -19.95 -14.95
C LEU A 302 -3.63 -19.96 -14.10
N ARG A 303 -4.81 -20.07 -14.73
CA ARG A 303 -6.12 -20.12 -14.04
C ARG A 303 -6.64 -21.54 -13.83
N THR A 304 -6.38 -22.42 -14.77
CA THR A 304 -6.93 -23.79 -14.81
C THR A 304 -6.07 -24.82 -14.11
N ASN A 305 -4.76 -24.58 -13.99
CA ASN A 305 -3.84 -25.48 -13.30
C ASN A 305 -3.97 -25.31 -11.76
N PRO A 306 -4.23 -26.39 -11.00
CA PRO A 306 -4.44 -26.33 -9.55
C PRO A 306 -3.20 -25.94 -8.72
N ALA A 307 -2.02 -25.84 -9.33
CA ALA A 307 -0.82 -25.32 -8.66
C ALA A 307 -0.94 -23.83 -8.28
N PHE A 308 -1.83 -23.07 -8.91
CA PHE A 308 -1.97 -21.63 -8.74
C PHE A 308 -3.20 -21.25 -7.90
N GLN A 309 -2.96 -20.54 -6.79
CA GLN A 309 -4.03 -19.97 -5.99
C GLN A 309 -4.22 -18.49 -6.35
N TRP A 310 -5.39 -18.15 -6.91
CA TRP A 310 -5.78 -16.78 -7.20
C TRP A 310 -6.34 -16.12 -5.94
N LEU A 311 -5.62 -15.16 -5.38
CA LEU A 311 -5.94 -14.53 -4.10
C LEU A 311 -6.93 -13.36 -4.22
N ILE A 312 -6.89 -12.65 -5.36
CA ILE A 312 -7.88 -11.61 -5.69
C ILE A 312 -9.01 -12.23 -6.54
N PRO A 313 -10.25 -12.32 -6.02
CA PRO A 313 -11.35 -12.99 -6.72
C PRO A 313 -11.91 -12.12 -7.86
N ASP A 314 -12.59 -12.76 -8.82
CA ASP A 314 -13.23 -12.07 -9.95
C ASP A 314 -14.33 -11.07 -9.53
N THR A 315 -14.84 -11.20 -8.30
CA THR A 315 -15.83 -10.30 -7.70
C THR A 315 -15.20 -9.08 -7.01
N ALA A 316 -13.88 -8.92 -7.05
CA ALA A 316 -13.21 -7.73 -6.54
C ALA A 316 -13.48 -6.51 -7.43
N ASP A 317 -13.30 -5.33 -6.86
CA ASP A 317 -13.16 -4.09 -7.62
C ASP A 317 -11.76 -3.52 -7.34
N THR A 318 -10.93 -3.50 -8.37
CA THR A 318 -9.58 -2.94 -8.31
C THR A 318 -9.50 -1.58 -8.98
N THR A 319 -10.64 -1.00 -9.40
CA THR A 319 -10.68 0.28 -10.13
C THR A 319 -11.21 1.42 -9.25
N SER A 320 -10.64 2.62 -9.38
CA SER A 320 -11.12 3.85 -8.72
C SER A 320 -12.04 4.69 -9.63
N THR A 321 -12.48 4.13 -10.76
CA THR A 321 -13.38 4.81 -11.70
C THR A 321 -14.84 4.47 -11.37
N SER A 322 -15.76 4.61 -12.32
CA SER A 322 -17.12 4.08 -12.21
C SER A 322 -17.27 2.65 -12.76
N THR A 323 -16.19 2.03 -13.22
CA THR A 323 -16.15 0.59 -13.53
C THR A 323 -16.21 -0.24 -12.25
N HIS A 324 -16.47 -1.55 -12.39
CA HIS A 324 -16.28 -2.53 -11.33
C HIS A 324 -15.59 -3.73 -11.96
N CYS A 325 -14.26 -3.78 -11.90
CA CYS A 325 -13.45 -4.78 -12.59
C CYS A 325 -12.34 -5.30 -11.68
N ALA A 326 -12.08 -6.61 -11.73
CA ALA A 326 -10.96 -7.26 -11.04
C ALA A 326 -9.75 -7.35 -11.98
N TYR A 327 -9.23 -6.21 -12.42
CA TYR A 327 -8.11 -6.15 -13.37
C TYR A 327 -6.79 -6.55 -12.70
N ASP A 328 -6.53 -6.00 -11.52
CA ASP A 328 -5.32 -6.24 -10.74
C ASP A 328 -5.43 -7.54 -9.96
N ARG A 329 -4.35 -8.32 -9.95
CA ARG A 329 -4.36 -9.69 -9.43
C ARG A 329 -3.13 -9.99 -8.58
N ILE A 330 -3.31 -10.99 -7.71
CA ILE A 330 -2.23 -11.68 -7.00
C ILE A 330 -2.54 -13.18 -7.12
N VAL A 331 -1.57 -13.92 -7.64
CA VAL A 331 -1.59 -15.37 -7.83
C VAL A 331 -0.36 -15.94 -7.15
N VAL A 332 -0.49 -17.05 -6.43
CA VAL A 332 0.64 -17.70 -5.74
C VAL A 332 0.76 -19.18 -6.07
N ALA A 333 1.98 -19.63 -6.31
CA ALA A 333 2.37 -21.02 -6.50
C ALA A 333 3.44 -21.42 -5.47
N GLY A 334 3.65 -22.72 -5.29
CA GLY A 334 4.57 -23.25 -4.28
C GLY A 334 3.89 -23.43 -2.92
N SER A 335 4.16 -24.58 -2.30
CA SER A 335 3.42 -25.00 -1.11
C SER A 335 3.77 -24.18 0.14
N GLN A 336 5.01 -23.68 0.28
CA GLN A 336 5.39 -22.90 1.46
C GLN A 336 4.78 -21.50 1.38
N LEU A 337 4.83 -20.88 0.20
CA LEU A 337 4.23 -19.57 -0.05
C LEU A 337 2.71 -19.61 0.14
N GLN A 338 2.02 -20.62 -0.39
CA GLN A 338 0.56 -20.80 -0.19
C GLN A 338 0.20 -20.96 1.29
N HIS A 339 0.94 -21.77 2.05
CA HIS A 339 0.74 -21.87 3.49
C HIS A 339 1.08 -20.55 4.22
N ALA A 340 2.07 -19.81 3.75
CA ALA A 340 2.47 -18.53 4.32
C ALA A 340 1.45 -17.41 4.10
N VAL A 341 0.49 -17.51 3.17
CA VAL A 341 -0.54 -16.47 3.02
C VAL A 341 -1.40 -16.35 4.29
N VAL A 342 -1.54 -15.13 4.82
CA VAL A 342 -2.49 -14.84 5.89
C VAL A 342 -3.91 -14.89 5.31
N PRO A 343 -4.82 -15.75 5.81
CA PRO A 343 -6.18 -15.86 5.30
C PRO A 343 -6.92 -14.51 5.31
N GLU A 344 -7.72 -14.25 4.28
CA GLU A 344 -8.47 -12.99 4.07
C GLU A 344 -7.62 -11.71 4.00
N SER A 345 -6.28 -11.79 3.98
CA SER A 345 -5.40 -10.60 3.86
C SER A 345 -5.28 -10.05 2.44
N ALA A 346 -5.64 -10.85 1.43
CA ALA A 346 -5.56 -10.44 0.02
C ALA A 346 -6.78 -9.60 -0.37
N ALA A 347 -6.57 -8.32 -0.68
CA ALA A 347 -7.64 -7.40 -1.02
C ALA A 347 -7.16 -6.18 -1.83
N PRO A 348 -8.05 -5.51 -2.59
CA PRO A 348 -7.82 -4.15 -3.05
C PRO A 348 -7.72 -3.16 -1.87
N PHE A 349 -6.76 -2.26 -1.90
CA PHE A 349 -6.65 -1.12 -0.99
C PHE A 349 -7.34 0.10 -1.58
N ASN A 350 -8.63 0.26 -1.26
CA ASN A 350 -9.41 1.43 -1.67
C ASN A 350 -8.94 2.69 -0.93
N PHE A 351 -7.91 3.35 -1.46
CA PHE A 351 -7.32 4.57 -0.89
C PHE A 351 -8.29 5.75 -0.91
N GLN A 352 -9.29 5.76 -1.80
CA GLN A 352 -10.33 6.79 -1.81
C GLN A 352 -11.17 6.74 -0.53
N VAL A 353 -11.63 5.55 -0.15
CA VAL A 353 -12.39 5.33 1.09
C VAL A 353 -11.49 5.48 2.31
N ALA A 354 -10.27 4.96 2.28
CA ALA A 354 -9.34 5.03 3.39
C ALA A 354 -8.99 6.48 3.75
N TYR A 355 -8.59 7.30 2.76
CA TYR A 355 -8.16 8.68 2.95
C TYR A 355 -9.30 9.72 2.83
N GLY A 356 -10.53 9.30 2.51
CA GLY A 356 -11.70 10.19 2.38
C GLY A 356 -11.64 11.14 1.18
N LEU A 357 -11.12 10.67 0.05
CA LEU A 357 -10.88 11.50 -1.14
C LEU A 357 -12.15 11.69 -1.98
N SER A 358 -12.21 12.81 -2.72
CA SER A 358 -13.13 12.93 -3.85
C SER A 358 -12.71 12.00 -4.99
N SER A 359 -13.66 11.57 -5.82
CA SER A 359 -13.36 10.69 -6.96
C SER A 359 -12.37 11.32 -7.95
N GLN A 360 -12.41 12.65 -8.12
CA GLN A 360 -11.45 13.37 -8.97
C GLN A 360 -10.03 13.30 -8.41
N LEU A 361 -9.85 13.43 -7.09
CA LEU A 361 -8.54 13.34 -6.46
C LEU A 361 -8.04 11.89 -6.42
N ALA A 362 -8.94 10.92 -6.23
CA ALA A 362 -8.60 9.51 -6.32
C ALA A 362 -8.06 9.14 -7.72
N GLN A 363 -8.82 9.45 -8.78
CA GLN A 363 -8.42 9.18 -10.17
C GLN A 363 -7.18 9.97 -10.62
N ALA A 364 -6.87 11.10 -9.98
CA ALA A 364 -5.61 11.82 -10.21
C ALA A 364 -4.40 11.13 -9.57
N ILE A 365 -4.58 10.36 -8.49
CA ILE A 365 -3.54 9.50 -7.91
C ILE A 365 -3.33 8.27 -8.82
N SER A 366 -4.39 7.50 -9.07
CA SER A 366 -4.47 6.43 -10.05
C SER A 366 -5.94 6.07 -10.29
N ASP A 367 -6.28 5.51 -11.44
CA ASP A 367 -7.57 4.87 -11.72
C ASP A 367 -7.63 3.40 -11.29
N HIS A 368 -6.53 2.83 -10.79
CA HIS A 368 -6.48 1.53 -10.12
C HIS A 368 -6.27 1.69 -8.61
N TYR A 369 -6.70 0.71 -7.84
CA TYR A 369 -6.35 0.52 -6.43
C TYR A 369 -5.21 -0.50 -6.32
N PRO A 370 -4.23 -0.34 -5.41
CA PRO A 370 -3.26 -1.39 -5.15
C PRO A 370 -3.98 -2.68 -4.72
N VAL A 371 -3.52 -3.83 -5.19
CA VAL A 371 -3.87 -5.12 -4.58
C VAL A 371 -2.79 -5.49 -3.57
N GLU A 372 -3.17 -5.68 -2.32
CA GLU A 372 -2.27 -6.05 -1.22
C GLU A 372 -2.51 -7.48 -0.72
N VAL A 373 -1.47 -8.11 -0.17
CA VAL A 373 -1.49 -9.41 0.53
C VAL A 373 -0.52 -9.38 1.71
N THR A 374 -0.73 -10.21 2.72
CA THR A 374 0.19 -10.35 3.87
C THR A 374 0.66 -11.80 4.02
N LEU A 375 1.97 -12.00 4.21
CA LEU A 375 2.58 -13.29 4.50
C LEU A 375 2.91 -13.44 5.99
N LYS A 376 2.63 -14.63 6.53
CA LYS A 376 2.86 -15.05 7.91
C LYS A 376 4.35 -15.01 8.26
N ARG A 377 4.59 -14.61 9.49
CA ARG A 377 5.90 -14.70 10.16
C ARG A 377 6.19 -16.14 10.57
N ALA A 378 7.45 -16.56 10.48
CA ALA A 378 7.99 -17.76 11.14
C ALA A 378 8.23 -17.56 12.66
#